data_AF-A0A0Q4K690-F1
#
_entry.id   AF-A0A0Q4K690-F1
#
_cell.length_a   1.000
_cell.length_b   1.000
_cell.length_c   1.000
_cell.angle_alpha   90.00
_cell.angle_beta   90.00
_cell.angle_gamma   90.00
#
_symmetry.space_group_name_H-M   'P 1'
#
loop_
_entity.id
_entity.type
_entity.pdbx_description
1 polymer ?
#
loop_
_entity_poly.entity_id
_entity_poly.type
_entity_poly.pdbx_seq_one_letter_code
_entity_poly.pdbx_strand_id
1 'polypeptide(L)'
;MPLQMPPETSARGVGTETDVDPSSPPELDRARALMHQQQARSTAFASVRALFQDPAWDILLALFVAYEEGAPLTIDAVRAATGLSEVTIRRWLLTLEHRGLITCWPQSAPLSRRSLGLTDDALTMMLHFLQEI
;
A
#
# COMPACT_ATOMS: atom_id res chain seq x y z
N MET A 1 47.28 1.12 -32.83
CA MET A 1 46.24 2.06 -33.33
C MET A 1 45.70 1.45 -34.61
N PRO A 2 44.37 1.33 -34.81
CA PRO A 2 43.30 2.33 -34.57
C PRO A 2 42.81 2.28 -33.10
N LEU A 3 42.54 3.38 -32.36
CA LEU A 3 41.54 4.47 -32.45
C LEU A 3 40.11 4.01 -32.73
N GLN A 4 39.29 3.96 -31.68
CA GLN A 4 38.03 4.73 -31.50
C GLN A 4 37.39 4.21 -30.18
N MET A 5 37.50 4.91 -29.04
CA MET A 5 36.49 5.81 -28.43
C MET A 5 35.00 5.48 -28.63
N PRO A 6 34.17 5.70 -27.58
CA PRO A 6 32.78 5.23 -27.47
C PRO A 6 31.78 6.17 -28.17
N PRO A 7 30.55 5.73 -28.46
CA PRO A 7 29.40 6.63 -28.54
C PRO A 7 28.75 6.69 -27.15
N GLU A 8 28.92 7.80 -26.43
CA GLU A 8 27.99 8.93 -26.40
C GLU A 8 26.64 8.61 -25.75
N THR A 9 26.48 9.19 -24.56
CA THR A 9 25.22 9.63 -23.97
C THR A 9 24.17 9.94 -25.03
N SER A 10 23.12 9.14 -25.08
CA SER A 10 21.82 9.63 -25.50
C SER A 10 20.97 9.77 -24.26
N ALA A 11 20.92 11.01 -23.78
CA ALA A 11 19.82 11.47 -22.98
C ALA A 11 18.52 11.18 -23.72
N ARG A 12 17.62 10.43 -23.08
CA ARG A 12 16.20 10.63 -23.31
C ARG A 12 15.51 10.53 -21.98
N GLY A 13 15.14 11.70 -21.47
CA GLY A 13 14.06 11.79 -20.50
C GLY A 13 12.85 11.06 -21.07
N VAL A 14 12.32 10.17 -20.25
CA VAL A 14 10.91 9.82 -20.24
C VAL A 14 10.56 10.05 -18.78
N GLY A 15 10.07 11.24 -18.48
CA GLY A 15 8.68 11.54 -18.78
C GLY A 15 7.92 11.11 -17.54
N THR A 16 7.88 12.02 -16.58
CA THR A 16 6.89 12.05 -15.51
C THR A 16 5.53 12.20 -16.18
N GLU A 17 4.99 11.10 -16.67
CA GLU A 17 3.59 10.97 -17.01
C GLU A 17 3.08 9.86 -16.12
N THR A 18 2.75 10.27 -14.89
CA THR A 18 1.68 9.61 -14.13
C THR A 18 0.47 9.68 -15.04
N ASP A 19 0.32 8.66 -15.88
CA ASP A 19 -0.87 8.39 -16.65
C ASP A 19 -1.94 8.00 -15.62
N VAL A 20 -2.55 9.03 -15.03
CA VAL A 20 -3.72 8.88 -14.20
C VAL A 20 -4.83 8.51 -15.18
N ASP A 21 -5.00 7.21 -15.38
CA ASP A 21 -6.12 6.65 -16.10
C ASP A 21 -7.41 7.30 -15.54
N PRO A 22 -8.18 8.03 -16.37
CA PRO A 22 -9.41 8.70 -15.94
C PRO A 22 -10.53 7.74 -15.50
N SER A 23 -10.24 6.43 -15.50
CA SER A 23 -11.12 5.36 -15.05
C SER A 23 -10.80 4.87 -13.63
N SER A 24 -9.75 5.37 -12.97
CA SER A 24 -9.48 5.02 -11.57
C SER A 24 -10.66 5.51 -10.71
N PRO A 25 -11.30 4.63 -9.92
CA PRO A 25 -12.39 5.06 -9.06
C PRO A 25 -11.89 6.20 -8.17
N PRO A 26 -12.63 7.32 -8.03
CA PRO A 26 -12.18 8.47 -7.25
C PRO A 26 -11.78 8.11 -5.81
N GLU A 27 -12.31 7.00 -5.29
CA GLU A 27 -11.93 6.39 -4.03
C GLU A 27 -10.46 5.91 -3.99
N LEU A 28 -9.95 5.32 -5.08
CA LEU A 28 -8.55 4.87 -5.19
C LEU A 28 -7.57 6.06 -5.10
N ASP A 29 -7.86 7.15 -5.81
CA ASP A 29 -7.01 8.34 -5.79
C ASP A 29 -7.02 9.01 -4.41
N ARG A 30 -8.17 9.05 -3.74
CA ARG A 30 -8.27 9.52 -2.36
C ARG A 30 -7.50 8.62 -1.39
N ALA A 31 -7.59 7.30 -1.54
CA ALA A 31 -6.83 6.35 -0.71
C ALA A 31 -5.31 6.56 -0.90
N ARG A 32 -4.84 6.73 -2.14
CA ARG A 32 -3.44 7.07 -2.44
C ARG A 32 -3.03 8.41 -1.82
N ALA A 33 -3.88 9.42 -1.89
CA ALA A 33 -3.62 10.73 -1.28
C ALA A 33 -3.43 10.63 0.24
N LEU A 34 -4.26 9.82 0.92
CA LEU A 34 -4.13 9.55 2.36
C LEU A 34 -2.82 8.83 2.69
N MET A 35 -2.45 7.80 1.92
CA MET A 35 -1.17 7.10 2.10
C MET A 35 0.02 8.03 1.89
N HIS A 36 -0.04 8.89 0.87
CA HIS A 36 0.99 9.89 0.60
C HIS A 36 1.12 10.90 1.74
N GLN A 37 0.00 11.42 2.26
CA GLN A 37 0.00 12.31 3.42
C GLN A 37 0.61 11.64 4.65
N GLN A 38 0.28 10.36 4.89
CA GLN A 38 0.89 9.60 5.97
C GLN A 38 2.40 9.46 5.79
N GLN A 39 2.86 9.12 4.59
CA GLN A 39 4.28 8.93 4.33
C GLN A 39 5.05 10.24 4.46
N ALA A 40 4.47 11.35 4.00
CA ALA A 40 5.00 12.70 4.21
C ALA A 40 5.13 13.01 5.71
N ARG A 41 4.10 12.71 6.52
CA ARG A 41 4.14 12.87 7.98
C ARG A 41 5.22 11.98 8.59
N SER A 42 5.30 10.71 8.21
CA SER A 42 6.31 9.77 8.71
C SER A 42 7.73 10.24 8.43
N THR A 43 7.95 10.88 7.27
CA THR A 43 9.26 11.40 6.85
C THR A 43 9.61 12.70 7.58
N ALA A 44 8.67 13.65 7.66
CA ALA A 44 8.88 14.91 8.36
C ALA A 44 9.13 14.73 9.86
N PHE A 45 8.49 13.72 10.47
CA PHE A 45 8.57 13.43 11.90
C PHE A 45 9.34 12.14 12.20
N ALA A 46 10.37 11.82 11.41
CA ALA A 46 11.09 10.53 11.48
C ALA A 46 11.57 10.15 12.90
N SER A 47 12.06 11.11 13.69
CA SER A 47 12.54 10.88 15.06
C SER A 47 11.45 10.48 16.06
N VAL A 48 10.19 10.83 15.77
CA VAL A 48 9.02 10.58 16.63
C VAL A 48 7.91 9.85 15.86
N ARG A 49 8.27 9.15 14.78
CA ARG A 49 7.34 8.53 13.84
C ARG A 49 6.30 7.64 14.53
N ALA A 50 6.71 6.92 15.58
CA ALA A 50 5.85 6.00 16.31
C ALA A 50 4.61 6.67 16.96
N LEU A 51 4.63 7.98 17.19
CA LEU A 51 3.49 8.73 17.76
C LEU A 51 2.40 9.03 16.72
N PHE A 52 2.71 8.92 15.43
CA PHE A 52 1.85 9.36 14.34
C PHE A 52 1.50 8.23 13.36
N GLN A 53 1.56 6.98 13.81
CA GLN A 53 1.13 5.82 13.03
C GLN A 53 -0.25 5.36 13.49
N ASP A 54 -1.09 4.98 12.53
CA ASP A 54 -2.29 4.20 12.78
C ASP A 54 -2.17 2.87 12.02
N PRO A 55 -1.47 1.87 12.58
CA PRO A 55 -1.11 0.69 11.82
C PRO A 55 -2.31 -0.11 11.31
N ALA A 56 -3.46 -0.05 11.99
CA ALA A 56 -4.66 -0.73 11.57
C ALA A 56 -5.21 -0.06 10.30
N TRP A 57 -5.34 1.26 10.35
CA TRP A 57 -5.77 2.08 9.21
C TRP A 57 -4.85 1.92 8.01
N ASP A 58 -3.54 1.92 8.25
CA ASP A 58 -2.53 1.83 7.19
C ASP A 58 -2.60 0.50 6.44
N ILE A 59 -2.85 -0.59 7.17
CA ILE A 59 -3.07 -1.91 6.59
C ILE A 59 -4.35 -1.93 5.75
N LEU A 60 -5.44 -1.33 6.24
CA LEU A 60 -6.71 -1.27 5.50
C LEU A 60 -6.57 -0.46 4.20
N LEU A 61 -5.93 0.71 4.24
CA LEU A 61 -5.65 1.50 3.05
C LEU A 61 -4.75 0.76 2.05
N ALA A 62 -3.68 0.12 2.53
CA ALA A 62 -2.78 -0.63 1.66
C ALA A 62 -3.49 -1.82 0.99
N LEU A 63 -4.36 -2.53 1.72
CA LEU A 63 -5.16 -3.61 1.16
C LEU A 63 -6.23 -3.10 0.18
N PHE A 64 -6.86 -1.96 0.46
CA PHE A 64 -7.83 -1.35 -0.43
C PHE A 64 -7.19 -0.95 -1.76
N VAL A 65 -6.07 -0.22 -1.72
CA VAL A 65 -5.33 0.19 -2.92
C VAL A 65 -4.89 -1.03 -3.73
N ALA A 66 -4.31 -2.04 -3.06
CA ALA A 66 -3.89 -3.26 -3.75
C ALA A 66 -5.05 -4.06 -4.33
N TYR A 67 -6.23 -4.03 -3.71
CA TYR A 67 -7.44 -4.67 -4.22
C TYR A 67 -7.93 -4.00 -5.51
N GLU A 68 -8.07 -2.66 -5.50
CA GLU A 68 -8.49 -1.87 -6.66
C GLU A 68 -7.48 -1.96 -7.82
N GLU A 69 -6.18 -2.02 -7.53
CA GLU A 69 -5.13 -2.15 -8.53
C GLU A 69 -4.95 -3.58 -9.07
N GLY A 70 -5.66 -4.58 -8.50
CA GLY A 70 -5.44 -5.99 -8.81
C GLY A 70 -4.03 -6.47 -8.43
N ALA A 71 -3.37 -5.79 -7.50
CA ALA A 71 -2.02 -6.06 -7.05
C ALA A 71 -1.96 -7.24 -6.07
N PRO A 72 -0.77 -7.80 -5.80
CA PRO A 72 -0.63 -8.91 -4.86
C PRO A 72 -1.03 -8.53 -3.43
N LEU A 73 -2.13 -9.10 -2.95
CA LEU A 73 -2.58 -8.95 -1.57
C LEU A 73 -1.81 -9.89 -0.64
N THR A 74 -0.52 -9.62 -0.42
CA THR A 74 0.35 -10.43 0.44
C THR A 74 0.91 -9.62 1.61
N ILE A 75 1.36 -10.30 2.67
CA ILE A 75 1.98 -9.62 3.81
C ILE A 75 3.16 -8.75 3.40
N ASP A 76 4.03 -9.25 2.51
CA ASP A 76 5.21 -8.49 2.10
C ASP A 76 4.85 -7.25 1.29
N ALA A 77 3.80 -7.31 0.47
CA ALA A 77 3.26 -6.13 -0.22
C ALA A 77 2.72 -5.10 0.79
N VAL A 78 1.92 -5.53 1.77
CA VAL A 78 1.41 -4.63 2.82
C VAL A 78 2.55 -4.03 3.66
N ARG A 79 3.59 -4.81 3.98
CA ARG A 79 4.78 -4.31 4.68
C ARG A 79 5.52 -3.27 3.87
N ALA A 80 5.69 -3.50 2.57
CA ALA A 80 6.34 -2.55 1.68
C ALA A 80 5.55 -1.25 1.58
N ALA A 81 4.22 -1.34 1.48
CA ALA A 81 3.32 -0.18 1.37
C ALA A 81 3.24 0.65 2.66
N THR A 82 3.22 0.01 3.83
CA THR A 82 3.02 0.68 5.12
C THR A 82 4.31 1.01 5.88
N GLY A 83 5.42 0.35 5.53
CA GLY A 83 6.70 0.50 6.24
C GLY A 83 6.65 0.06 7.71
N LEU A 84 5.72 -0.83 8.06
CA LEU A 84 5.56 -1.41 9.40
C LEU A 84 6.50 -2.60 9.63
N SER A 85 6.89 -2.82 10.89
CA SER A 85 7.67 -4.00 11.27
C SER A 85 6.85 -5.29 11.11
N GLU A 86 7.54 -6.42 10.92
CA GLU A 86 6.86 -7.73 10.82
C GLU A 86 6.03 -8.05 12.07
N VAL A 87 6.55 -7.75 13.27
CA VAL A 87 5.83 -7.96 14.54
C VAL A 87 4.57 -7.10 14.60
N THR A 88 4.66 -5.84 14.17
CA THR A 88 3.53 -4.91 14.14
C THR A 88 2.45 -5.40 13.19
N ILE A 89 2.82 -5.76 11.96
CA ILE A 89 1.88 -6.27 10.95
C ILE A 89 1.17 -7.52 11.46
N ARG A 90 1.91 -8.52 11.96
CA ARG A 90 1.33 -9.78 12.46
C ARG A 90 0.31 -9.54 13.56
N ARG A 91 0.62 -8.67 14.53
CA ARG A 91 -0.30 -8.32 15.62
C ARG A 91 -1.60 -7.72 15.09
N TRP A 92 -1.50 -6.79 14.15
CA TRP A 92 -2.66 -6.09 13.60
C TRP A 92 -3.46 -6.96 12.63
N LEU A 93 -2.82 -7.78 11.81
CA LEU A 93 -3.53 -8.75 10.96
C LEU A 93 -4.40 -9.69 11.79
N LEU A 94 -3.88 -10.25 12.89
CA LEU A 94 -4.69 -11.08 13.80
C LEU A 94 -5.86 -10.30 14.41
N THR A 95 -5.64 -9.04 14.77
CA THR A 95 -6.68 -8.18 15.36
C THR A 95 -7.77 -7.85 14.35
N LEU A 96 -7.39 -7.49 13.12
CA LEU A 96 -8.31 -7.15 12.03
C LEU A 96 -9.08 -8.39 11.54
N GLU A 97 -8.43 -9.55 11.46
CA GLU A 97 -9.05 -10.82 11.10
C GLU A 97 -10.07 -11.25 12.16
N HIS A 98 -9.72 -11.15 13.45
CA HIS A 98 -10.64 -11.45 14.54
C HIS A 98 -11.87 -10.53 14.56
N ARG A 99 -11.73 -9.28 14.09
CA ARG A 99 -12.84 -8.33 13.95
C ARG A 99 -13.60 -8.45 12.63
N GLY A 100 -13.24 -9.40 11.77
CA GLY A 100 -13.91 -9.61 10.48
C GLY A 100 -13.67 -8.48 9.48
N LEU A 101 -12.60 -7.71 9.62
CA LEU A 101 -12.24 -6.63 8.69
C LEU A 101 -11.36 -7.11 7.54
N ILE A 102 -10.60 -8.17 7.78
CA ILE A 102 -9.78 -8.81 6.75
C ILE A 102 -10.00 -10.31 6.79
N THR A 103 -9.64 -10.97 5.69
CA THR A 103 -9.56 -12.42 5.59
C THR A 103 -8.18 -12.84 5.09
N CYS A 104 -7.70 -13.99 5.57
CA CYS A 104 -6.39 -14.55 5.23
C CYS A 104 -6.55 -15.99 4.72
N TRP A 105 -5.95 -16.32 3.57
CA TRP A 105 -6.04 -17.67 3.01
C TRP A 105 -4.76 -18.11 2.28
N PRO A 106 -4.47 -19.43 2.21
CA PRO A 106 -5.13 -20.50 2.94
C PRO A 106 -4.70 -20.53 4.42
N GLN A 107 -5.60 -20.94 5.33
CA GLN A 107 -5.32 -20.98 6.77
C GLN A 107 -4.23 -22.00 7.16
N SER A 108 -3.99 -23.01 6.33
CA SER A 108 -2.94 -24.01 6.54
C SER A 108 -1.52 -23.48 6.30
N ALA A 109 -1.37 -22.35 5.59
CA ALA A 109 -0.07 -21.76 5.31
C ALA A 109 0.42 -20.86 6.46
N PRO A 110 1.74 -20.69 6.62
CA PRO A 110 2.27 -19.66 7.53
C PRO A 110 1.84 -18.28 7.05
N LEU A 111 1.58 -17.35 7.99
CA LEU A 111 1.04 -16.01 7.71
C LEU A 111 1.79 -15.31 6.56
N SER A 112 3.12 -15.38 6.52
CA SER A 112 3.96 -14.75 5.50
C SER A 112 3.73 -15.25 4.07
N ARG A 113 3.09 -16.41 3.89
CA ARG A 113 2.72 -16.99 2.60
C ARG A 113 1.22 -16.95 2.32
N ARG A 114 0.44 -16.30 3.19
CA ARG A 114 -0.99 -16.14 2.99
C ARG A 114 -1.27 -14.95 2.09
N SER A 115 -2.31 -15.10 1.29
CA SER A 115 -3.03 -14.00 0.69
C SER A 115 -3.91 -13.35 1.75
N LEU A 116 -4.02 -12.03 1.67
CA LEU A 116 -4.85 -11.18 2.48
C LEU A 116 -5.99 -10.64 1.61
N GLY A 117 -7.04 -10.14 2.23
CA GLY A 117 -8.10 -9.42 1.54
C GLY A 117 -8.96 -8.68 2.54
N LEU A 118 -9.63 -7.62 2.08
CA LEU A 118 -10.70 -7.00 2.84
C LEU A 118 -11.93 -7.92 2.80
N THR A 119 -12.71 -7.92 3.87
CA THR A 119 -14.06 -8.48 3.82
C THR A 119 -15.00 -7.54 3.07
N ASP A 120 -16.13 -8.04 2.58
CA ASP A 120 -17.11 -7.22 1.87
C ASP A 120 -17.61 -6.05 2.72
N ASP A 121 -17.81 -6.28 4.02
CA ASP A 121 -18.18 -5.24 4.98
C ASP A 121 -17.09 -4.17 5.11
N ALA A 122 -15.82 -4.57 5.20
CA ALA A 122 -14.70 -3.64 5.31
C ALA A 122 -14.50 -2.83 4.03
N LEU A 123 -14.64 -3.47 2.87
CA LEU A 123 -14.60 -2.80 1.58
C LEU A 123 -15.71 -1.75 1.47
N THR A 124 -16.93 -2.10 1.87
CA THR A 124 -18.08 -1.19 1.89
C THR A 124 -17.83 0.02 2.81
N MET A 125 -17.30 -0.21 4.02
CA MET A 125 -16.94 0.88 4.94
C MET A 125 -15.85 1.79 4.35
N MET A 126 -14.85 1.22 3.68
CA MET A 126 -13.77 1.98 3.06
C MET A 126 -14.28 2.86 1.93
N LEU A 127 -15.08 2.30 1.03
CA LEU A 127 -15.70 3.03 -0.08
C LEU A 127 -16.55 4.19 0.44
N HIS A 128 -17.42 3.94 1.42
CA HIS A 128 -18.25 5.00 2.00
C HIS A 128 -17.41 6.13 2.59
N PHE A 129 -16.41 5.80 3.41
CA PHE A 129 -15.53 6.81 4.00
C PHE A 129 -14.78 7.61 2.93
N LEU A 130 -14.23 6.93 1.92
CA LEU A 130 -13.49 7.58 0.83
C LEU A 130 -14.41 8.46 -0.02
N GLN A 131 -15.71 8.18 -0.10
CA GLN A 131 -16.65 9.04 -0.82
C GLN A 131 -16.92 10.37 -0.11
N GLU A 132 -16.82 10.39 1.22
CA GLU A 132 -17.16 11.56 2.07
C GLU A 132 -16.03 12.58 2.25
N ILE A 133 -14.78 12.20 1.93
CA ILE A 133 -13.59 13.05 2.06
C ILE A 133 -13.17 13.73 0.74
#